data_AF-A0AAD2HWZ0-F1
#
_entry.id   AF-A0AAD2HWZ0-F1
#
_cell.length_a   1.000
_cell.length_b   1.000
_cell.length_c   1.000
_cell.angle_alpha   90.00
_cell.angle_beta   90.00
_cell.angle_gamma   90.00
#
_symmetry.space_group_name_H-M   'P 1'
#
loop_
_entity.id
_entity.type
_entity.pdbx_description
1 polymer ?
#
loop_
_entity_poly.entity_id
_entity_poly.type
_entity_poly.pdbx_seq_one_letter_code
_entity_poly.pdbx_strand_id
1 'polypeptide(L)'
;MLESHCGLARKDAAFYHEDGDLVIRVESTLFNIHRFHLRGSAVFQSMFSLPVGPGQLPDGLCDEFPLLLEGYTAQDFRAILKWMYSTPLELNIHCLPVRAIADVVPLAAFAHKYELEMWRTWALSFLDLCVTEETSLKPTQFSLLHTLYEQINDSQQRQRIMQFWVQSLDGFLSTKSEIIDAIDAAETHGERYPLANLYALYIRRFCPSTTATLLKPAKLEIDTGSGLDEIHVQRILTGHMSLALGWSSWRVSPGIELPSPPSGANWVVSEASFESAWLKAAEAADAAYPDTIDVLERISMMKHYLTEGMTELTRSPYSHSPAQYKAVSQSWRLYIADVCAELDGFRLADHFFC
;
A
#
# COMPACT_ATOMS: atom_id res chain seq x y z
N MET A 1 -13.44 -45.60 16.32
CA MET A 1 -14.63 -44.88 15.85
C MET A 1 -14.13 -43.66 15.11
N LEU A 2 -14.12 -43.72 13.77
CA LEU A 2 -13.78 -42.57 12.92
C LEU A 2 -15.05 -41.76 12.76
N GLU A 3 -15.13 -40.61 13.42
CA GLU A 3 -16.24 -39.68 13.25
C GLU A 3 -16.17 -39.09 11.85
N SER A 4 -16.99 -39.65 10.96
CA SER A 4 -17.29 -39.14 9.63
C SER A 4 -17.95 -37.77 9.75
N HIS A 5 -17.14 -36.70 9.72
CA HIS A 5 -17.59 -35.34 9.51
C HIS A 5 -17.89 -35.11 8.02
N CYS A 6 -18.83 -35.90 7.49
CA CYS A 6 -19.39 -35.72 6.16
C CYS A 6 -20.50 -34.65 6.24
N GLY A 7 -20.10 -33.39 6.46
CA GLY A 7 -20.95 -32.29 6.05
C GLY A 7 -21.01 -32.31 4.53
N LEU A 8 -22.20 -32.46 3.94
CA LEU A 8 -22.44 -32.55 2.50
C LEU A 8 -21.76 -31.39 1.77
N ALA A 9 -20.54 -31.61 1.28
CA ALA A 9 -19.84 -30.63 0.48
C ALA A 9 -20.58 -30.49 -0.86
N ARG A 10 -20.87 -29.25 -1.25
CA ARG A 10 -21.63 -28.96 -2.46
C ARG A 10 -20.70 -28.83 -3.65
N LYS A 11 -21.07 -29.43 -4.78
CA LYS A 11 -20.36 -29.25 -6.05
C LYS A 11 -20.50 -27.80 -6.55
N ASP A 12 -19.39 -27.18 -6.90
CA ASP A 12 -19.40 -25.86 -7.53
C ASP A 12 -20.12 -25.90 -8.88
N ALA A 13 -20.92 -24.89 -9.17
CA ALA A 13 -21.72 -24.87 -10.39
C ALA A 13 -20.91 -24.57 -11.65
N ALA A 14 -19.77 -23.88 -11.53
CA ALA A 14 -18.96 -23.44 -12.66
C ALA A 14 -17.71 -24.30 -12.86
N PHE A 15 -17.11 -24.79 -11.78
CA PHE A 15 -15.81 -25.46 -11.78
C PHE A 15 -15.85 -26.86 -11.16
N TYR A 16 -16.98 -27.55 -11.31
CA TYR A 16 -17.06 -28.99 -11.13
C TYR A 16 -17.24 -29.63 -12.51
N HIS A 17 -16.12 -29.96 -13.14
CA HIS A 17 -16.08 -30.59 -14.46
C HIS A 17 -16.24 -32.10 -14.33
N GLU A 18 -17.15 -32.74 -15.07
CA GLU A 18 -17.33 -34.20 -14.98
C GLU A 18 -16.12 -34.96 -15.54
N ASP A 19 -15.37 -34.34 -16.45
CA ASP A 19 -14.12 -34.83 -17.03
C ASP A 19 -12.86 -34.39 -16.25
N GLY A 20 -13.02 -33.70 -15.12
CA GLY A 20 -11.91 -33.32 -14.24
C GLY A 20 -11.24 -34.53 -13.59
N ASP A 21 -9.92 -34.43 -13.39
CA ASP A 21 -9.05 -35.49 -12.84
C ASP A 21 -8.50 -35.13 -11.45
N LEU A 22 -8.98 -34.04 -10.84
CA LEU A 22 -8.61 -33.61 -9.50
C LEU A 22 -9.78 -32.95 -8.77
N VAL A 23 -10.27 -33.62 -7.73
CA VAL A 23 -11.28 -33.08 -6.83
C VAL A 23 -10.60 -32.32 -5.69
N ILE A 24 -10.85 -31.01 -5.58
CA ILE A 24 -10.37 -30.13 -4.51
C ILE A 24 -11.55 -29.70 -3.66
N ARG A 25 -11.38 -29.74 -2.34
CA ARG A 25 -12.35 -29.18 -1.39
C ARG A 25 -11.81 -27.90 -0.78
N VAL A 26 -12.61 -26.83 -0.90
CA VAL A 26 -12.39 -25.55 -0.24
C VAL A 26 -13.63 -25.26 0.60
N GLU A 27 -13.47 -25.08 1.91
CA GLU A 27 -14.57 -24.96 2.87
C GLU A 27 -15.60 -26.12 2.72
N SER A 28 -16.86 -25.78 2.40
CA SER A 28 -17.94 -26.73 2.13
C SER A 28 -18.23 -26.91 0.62
N THR A 29 -17.28 -26.56 -0.25
CA THR A 29 -17.46 -26.62 -1.71
C THR A 29 -16.44 -27.56 -2.36
N LEU A 30 -16.91 -28.42 -3.26
CA LEU A 30 -16.09 -29.30 -4.10
C LEU A 30 -15.92 -28.68 -5.49
N PHE A 31 -14.68 -28.71 -5.96
CA PHE A 31 -14.26 -28.33 -7.30
C PHE A 31 -13.68 -29.58 -7.96
N ASN A 32 -14.07 -29.88 -9.19
CA ASN A 32 -13.42 -30.92 -9.97
C ASN A 32 -12.76 -30.27 -11.18
N ILE A 33 -11.43 -30.26 -11.22
CA ILE A 33 -10.65 -29.48 -12.18
C ILE A 33 -9.65 -30.37 -12.92
N HIS A 34 -9.04 -29.83 -13.98
CA HIS A 34 -7.99 -30.51 -14.72
C HIS A 34 -6.62 -30.19 -14.12
N ARG A 35 -5.87 -31.21 -13.69
CA ARG A 35 -4.49 -31.13 -13.15
C ARG A 35 -3.55 -30.36 -14.06
N PHE A 36 -3.84 -30.34 -15.36
CA PHE A 36 -3.10 -29.58 -16.36
C PHE A 36 -2.90 -28.11 -15.95
N HIS A 37 -3.90 -27.47 -15.35
CA HIS A 37 -3.79 -26.06 -14.91
C HIS A 37 -2.76 -25.89 -13.79
N LEU A 38 -2.50 -26.92 -12.98
CA LEU A 38 -1.52 -26.92 -11.90
C LEU A 38 -0.16 -27.51 -12.29
N ARG A 39 0.03 -27.92 -13.56
CA ARG A 39 1.27 -28.59 -13.99
C ARG A 39 2.53 -27.76 -13.78
N GLY A 40 2.41 -26.44 -13.72
CA GLY A 40 3.55 -25.53 -13.53
C GLY A 40 4.06 -25.45 -12.10
N SER A 41 3.36 -26.08 -11.15
CA SER A 41 3.70 -26.03 -9.72
C SER A 41 4.60 -27.20 -9.32
N ALA A 42 5.80 -26.90 -8.83
CA ALA A 42 6.67 -27.92 -8.24
C ALA A 42 6.05 -28.56 -6.98
N VAL A 43 5.27 -27.78 -6.22
CA VAL A 43 4.56 -28.25 -5.02
C VAL A 43 3.51 -29.30 -5.38
N PHE A 44 2.61 -29.00 -6.33
CA PHE A 44 1.59 -29.96 -6.75
C PHE A 44 2.19 -31.16 -7.50
N GLN A 45 3.23 -30.96 -8.31
CA GLN A 45 3.95 -32.09 -8.94
C GLN A 45 4.51 -33.04 -7.88
N SER A 46 5.15 -32.51 -6.84
CA SER A 46 5.71 -33.30 -5.75
C SER A 46 4.60 -34.03 -5.00
N MET A 47 3.51 -33.34 -4.65
CA MET A 47 2.34 -33.91 -3.99
C MET A 47 1.73 -35.07 -4.78
N PHE A 48 1.56 -34.93 -6.09
CA PHE A 48 1.00 -35.98 -6.95
C PHE A 48 1.97 -37.16 -7.20
N SER A 49 3.26 -36.97 -6.92
CA SER A 49 4.30 -38.00 -7.10
C SER A 49 4.54 -38.83 -5.84
N LEU A 50 3.93 -38.46 -4.70
CA LEU A 50 4.08 -39.20 -3.44
C LEU A 50 3.44 -40.59 -3.56
N PRO A 51 4.14 -41.66 -3.13
CA PRO A 51 3.59 -43.00 -3.14
C PRO A 51 2.42 -43.12 -2.16
N VAL A 52 1.30 -43.63 -2.64
CA VAL A 52 0.12 -43.91 -1.81
C VAL A 52 0.38 -45.18 -0.99
N GLY A 53 0.15 -45.13 0.32
CA GLY A 53 0.32 -46.28 1.20
C GLY A 53 -0.60 -47.44 0.81
N PRO A 54 -0.23 -48.70 1.14
CA PRO A 54 -1.04 -49.87 0.80
C PRO A 54 -2.44 -49.75 1.42
N GLY A 55 -3.48 -49.76 0.56
CA GLY A 55 -4.88 -49.64 0.96
C GLY A 55 -5.41 -48.22 1.13
N GLN A 56 -4.60 -47.19 0.85
CA GLN A 56 -5.04 -45.80 0.80
C GLN A 56 -5.38 -45.39 -0.64
N LEU A 57 -6.24 -44.39 -0.79
CA LEU A 57 -6.49 -43.72 -2.06
C LEU A 57 -5.69 -42.41 -2.08
N PRO A 58 -5.17 -41.98 -3.25
CA PRO A 58 -4.54 -40.68 -3.39
C PRO A 58 -5.54 -39.55 -3.10
N ASP A 59 -5.07 -38.49 -2.48
CA ASP A 59 -5.86 -37.29 -2.26
C ASP A 59 -6.29 -36.66 -3.60
N GLY A 60 -7.53 -36.20 -3.65
CA GLY A 60 -8.13 -35.57 -4.82
C GLY A 60 -8.60 -36.53 -5.90
N LEU A 61 -8.73 -37.82 -5.59
CA LEU A 61 -9.21 -38.83 -6.53
C LEU A 61 -10.73 -38.72 -6.80
N CYS A 62 -11.53 -38.44 -5.78
CA CYS A 62 -12.98 -38.41 -5.87
C CYS A 62 -13.61 -37.55 -4.76
N ASP A 63 -14.94 -37.42 -4.79
CA ASP A 63 -15.70 -36.59 -3.84
C ASP A 63 -15.54 -37.04 -2.38
N GLU A 64 -15.33 -38.34 -2.14
CA GLU A 64 -15.12 -38.91 -0.81
C GLU A 64 -13.68 -38.70 -0.30
N PHE A 65 -12.72 -38.51 -1.21
CA PHE A 65 -11.31 -38.30 -0.92
C PHE A 65 -10.77 -37.08 -1.68
N PRO A 66 -11.31 -35.87 -1.43
CA PRO A 66 -10.88 -34.66 -2.11
C PRO A 66 -9.55 -34.16 -1.54
N LEU A 67 -8.78 -33.44 -2.35
CA LEU A 67 -7.62 -32.71 -1.88
C LEU A 67 -8.09 -31.49 -1.07
N LEU A 68 -7.79 -31.45 0.22
CA LEU A 68 -8.21 -30.35 1.10
C LEU A 68 -7.28 -29.15 0.90
N LEU A 69 -7.88 -28.00 0.57
CA LEU A 69 -7.15 -26.74 0.42
C LEU A 69 -7.59 -25.78 1.53
N GLU A 70 -6.75 -25.67 2.57
CA GLU A 70 -7.00 -24.82 3.73
C GLU A 70 -6.49 -23.39 3.52
N GLY A 71 -7.15 -22.43 4.19
CA GLY A 71 -6.78 -21.01 4.14
C GLY A 71 -7.30 -20.23 2.94
N TYR A 72 -8.26 -20.78 2.20
CA TYR A 72 -8.94 -20.10 1.09
C TYR A 72 -10.44 -20.17 1.28
N THR A 73 -11.15 -19.11 0.86
CA THR A 73 -12.60 -19.16 0.72
C THR A 73 -12.98 -19.81 -0.62
N ALA A 74 -14.17 -20.41 -0.71
CA ALA A 74 -14.66 -20.95 -1.97
C ALA A 74 -14.84 -19.85 -3.05
N GLN A 75 -15.06 -18.59 -2.63
CA GLN A 75 -15.13 -17.45 -3.54
C GLN A 75 -13.76 -17.11 -4.14
N ASP A 76 -12.72 -17.04 -3.31
CA ASP A 76 -11.35 -16.76 -3.75
C ASP A 76 -10.85 -17.86 -4.70
N PHE A 77 -11.09 -19.12 -4.36
CA PHE A 77 -10.69 -20.23 -5.22
C PHE A 77 -11.41 -20.23 -6.57
N ARG A 78 -12.68 -19.82 -6.60
CA ARG A 78 -13.42 -19.63 -7.86
C ARG A 78 -12.81 -18.52 -8.72
N ALA A 79 -12.37 -17.42 -8.11
CA ALA A 79 -11.70 -16.33 -8.81
C ALA A 79 -10.34 -16.78 -9.39
N ILE A 80 -9.59 -17.60 -8.64
CA ILE A 80 -8.35 -18.22 -9.11
C ILE A 80 -8.62 -19.08 -10.35
N LEU A 81 -9.57 -20.01 -10.27
CA LEU A 81 -9.90 -20.91 -11.37
C LEU A 81 -10.42 -20.19 -12.61
N LYS A 82 -11.19 -19.11 -12.44
CA LYS A 82 -11.64 -18.26 -13.54
C LYS A 82 -10.47 -17.80 -14.41
N TRP A 83 -9.38 -17.32 -13.82
CA TRP A 83 -8.19 -16.93 -14.57
C TRP A 83 -7.45 -18.12 -15.16
N MET A 84 -7.30 -19.21 -14.40
CA MET A 84 -6.59 -20.40 -14.87
C MET A 84 -7.23 -21.06 -16.09
N TYR A 85 -8.55 -20.94 -16.24
CA TYR A 85 -9.34 -21.43 -17.36
C TYR A 85 -9.62 -20.36 -18.44
N SER A 86 -9.16 -19.13 -18.24
CA SER A 86 -9.34 -18.04 -19.22
C SER A 86 -8.51 -18.29 -20.49
N THR A 87 -9.00 -17.78 -21.61
CA THR A 87 -8.33 -17.83 -22.90
C THR A 87 -7.15 -16.84 -22.96
N PRO A 88 -6.14 -17.05 -23.82
CA PRO A 88 -5.03 -16.11 -23.96
C PRO A 88 -5.44 -14.67 -24.27
N LEU A 89 -6.55 -14.47 -24.99
CA LEU A 89 -7.10 -13.15 -25.29
C LEU A 89 -7.62 -12.45 -24.02
N GLU A 90 -8.32 -13.19 -23.16
CA GLU A 90 -8.84 -12.70 -21.88
C GLU A 90 -7.71 -12.42 -20.86
N LEU A 91 -6.52 -13.00 -21.06
CA LEU A 91 -5.34 -12.78 -20.24
C LEU A 91 -4.50 -11.57 -20.69
N ASN A 92 -4.94 -10.80 -21.68
CA ASN A 92 -4.25 -9.56 -22.05
C ASN A 92 -4.45 -8.50 -20.95
N ILE A 93 -3.41 -8.26 -20.15
CA ILE A 93 -3.42 -7.31 -19.03
C ILE A 93 -3.86 -5.90 -19.44
N HIS A 94 -3.54 -5.45 -20.65
CA HIS A 94 -3.90 -4.12 -21.16
C HIS A 94 -5.38 -3.99 -21.52
N CYS A 95 -6.10 -5.12 -21.60
CA CYS A 95 -7.54 -5.14 -21.86
C CYS A 95 -8.35 -5.38 -20.59
N LEU A 96 -7.69 -5.63 -19.45
CA LEU A 96 -8.36 -5.95 -18.20
C LEU A 96 -8.81 -4.68 -17.47
N PRO A 97 -10.06 -4.64 -16.97
CA PRO A 97 -10.49 -3.53 -16.15
C PRO A 97 -9.85 -3.65 -14.75
N VAL A 98 -9.53 -2.52 -14.14
CA VAL A 98 -8.89 -2.41 -12.80
C VAL A 98 -9.62 -3.20 -11.73
N ARG A 99 -10.96 -3.29 -11.80
CA ARG A 99 -11.78 -4.11 -10.90
C ARG A 99 -11.38 -5.59 -10.87
N ALA A 100 -10.69 -6.08 -11.89
CA ALA A 100 -10.12 -7.42 -11.94
C ALA A 100 -9.09 -7.66 -10.83
N ILE A 101 -8.51 -6.62 -10.23
CA ILE A 101 -7.54 -6.74 -9.14
C ILE A 101 -8.09 -7.57 -7.97
N ALA A 102 -9.38 -7.46 -7.65
CA ALA A 102 -10.02 -8.24 -6.60
C ALA A 102 -9.94 -9.77 -6.86
N ASP A 103 -9.99 -10.17 -8.13
CA ASP A 103 -9.87 -11.57 -8.54
C ASP A 103 -8.39 -11.98 -8.75
N VAL A 104 -7.53 -11.04 -9.16
CA VAL A 104 -6.10 -11.29 -9.46
C VAL A 104 -5.25 -11.36 -8.18
N VAL A 105 -5.64 -10.69 -7.10
CA VAL A 105 -4.92 -10.78 -5.82
C VAL A 105 -4.91 -12.21 -5.26
N PRO A 106 -6.05 -12.90 -5.10
CA PRO A 106 -6.06 -14.30 -4.68
C PRO A 106 -5.21 -15.20 -5.60
N LEU A 107 -5.23 -14.92 -6.91
CA LEU A 107 -4.41 -15.64 -7.88
C LEU A 107 -2.91 -15.45 -7.64
N ALA A 108 -2.45 -14.22 -7.40
CA ALA A 108 -1.05 -13.95 -7.09
C ALA A 108 -0.62 -14.65 -5.80
N ALA A 109 -1.44 -14.57 -4.74
CA ALA A 109 -1.16 -15.23 -3.47
C ALA A 109 -1.10 -16.77 -3.61
N PHE A 110 -2.05 -17.35 -4.34
CA PHE A 110 -2.06 -18.77 -4.66
C PHE A 110 -0.85 -19.18 -5.51
N ALA A 111 -0.54 -18.39 -6.53
CA ALA A 111 0.57 -18.67 -7.43
C ALA A 111 1.93 -18.60 -6.73
N HIS A 112 2.09 -17.69 -5.77
CA HIS A 112 3.28 -17.65 -4.93
C HIS A 112 3.37 -18.88 -4.03
N LYS A 113 2.32 -19.19 -3.26
CA LYS A 113 2.30 -20.32 -2.30
C LYS A 113 2.58 -21.66 -2.97
N TYR A 114 2.04 -21.87 -4.17
CA TYR A 114 2.19 -23.12 -4.91
C TYR A 114 3.22 -23.03 -6.04
N GLU A 115 4.09 -22.02 -6.06
CA GLU A 115 5.19 -21.89 -7.04
C GLU A 115 4.73 -21.97 -8.52
N LEU A 116 3.60 -21.36 -8.83
CA LEU A 116 3.08 -21.24 -10.20
C LEU A 116 3.68 -19.99 -10.88
N GLU A 117 4.93 -20.08 -11.31
CA GLU A 117 5.71 -18.92 -11.74
C GLU A 117 5.10 -18.10 -12.89
N MET A 118 4.43 -18.77 -13.84
CA MET A 118 3.72 -18.10 -14.93
C MET A 118 2.60 -17.19 -14.40
N TRP A 119 1.77 -17.72 -13.50
CA TRP A 119 0.65 -16.98 -12.90
C TRP A 119 1.13 -15.88 -11.96
N ARG A 120 2.21 -16.15 -11.22
CA ARG A 120 2.86 -15.15 -10.36
C ARG A 120 3.36 -13.97 -11.18
N THR A 121 4.10 -14.24 -12.26
CA THR A 121 4.63 -13.19 -13.15
C THR A 121 3.48 -12.40 -13.79
N TRP A 122 2.49 -13.09 -14.34
CA TRP A 122 1.34 -12.45 -14.98
C TRP A 122 0.57 -11.54 -14.03
N ALA A 123 0.27 -12.02 -12.82
CA ALA A 123 -0.48 -11.25 -11.82
C ALA A 123 0.32 -10.03 -11.35
N LEU A 124 1.63 -10.18 -11.11
CA LEU A 124 2.51 -9.05 -10.76
C LEU A 124 2.61 -8.02 -11.89
N SER A 125 2.66 -8.44 -13.17
CA SER A 125 2.65 -7.51 -14.30
C SER A 125 1.34 -6.73 -14.41
N PHE A 126 0.19 -7.37 -14.16
CA PHE A 126 -1.10 -6.67 -14.11
C PHE A 126 -1.16 -5.65 -12.97
N LEU A 127 -0.63 -6.01 -11.80
CA LEU A 127 -0.57 -5.11 -10.65
C LEU A 127 0.34 -3.90 -10.91
N ASP A 128 1.52 -4.12 -11.52
CA ASP A 128 2.43 -3.05 -11.92
C ASP A 128 1.78 -2.09 -12.93
N LEU A 129 0.98 -2.63 -13.86
CA LEU A 129 0.18 -1.82 -14.78
C LEU A 129 -0.87 -0.97 -14.04
N CYS A 130 -1.58 -1.56 -13.08
CA CYS A 130 -2.58 -0.81 -12.30
C CYS A 130 -1.97 0.36 -11.53
N VAL A 131 -0.75 0.17 -11.01
CA VAL A 131 0.01 1.18 -10.27
C VAL A 131 0.56 2.26 -11.20
N THR A 132 1.03 1.89 -12.40
CA THR A 132 1.59 2.85 -13.36
C THR A 132 0.54 3.68 -14.10
N GLU A 133 -0.67 3.15 -14.30
CA GLU A 133 -1.77 3.87 -14.97
C GLU A 133 -2.62 4.73 -14.01
N GLU A 134 -2.16 4.97 -12.78
CA GLU A 134 -2.85 5.78 -11.75
C GLU A 134 -4.33 5.40 -11.54
N THR A 135 -4.60 4.11 -11.57
CA THR A 135 -5.98 3.64 -11.56
C THR A 135 -6.59 3.63 -10.16
N SER A 136 -7.89 3.93 -10.07
CA SER A 136 -8.58 4.09 -8.79
C SER A 136 -8.81 2.77 -8.06
N LEU A 137 -7.87 2.39 -7.19
CA LEU A 137 -7.96 1.22 -6.32
C LEU A 137 -8.76 1.55 -5.06
N LYS A 138 -9.67 0.66 -4.66
CA LYS A 138 -10.49 0.92 -3.47
C LYS A 138 -9.73 0.59 -2.18
N PRO A 139 -9.99 1.30 -1.07
CA PRO A 139 -9.29 1.08 0.20
C PRO A 139 -9.57 -0.27 0.86
N THR A 140 -10.74 -0.85 0.60
CA THR A 140 -11.08 -2.24 0.99
C THR A 140 -10.13 -3.29 0.36
N GLN A 141 -9.30 -2.86 -0.60
CA GLN A 141 -8.27 -3.67 -1.24
C GLN A 141 -6.90 -3.49 -0.58
N PHE A 142 -6.80 -2.75 0.53
CA PHE A 142 -5.52 -2.55 1.23
C PHE A 142 -4.99 -3.85 1.86
N SER A 143 -5.83 -4.63 2.55
CA SER A 143 -5.43 -5.95 3.07
C SER A 143 -4.97 -6.89 1.94
N LEU A 144 -5.63 -6.78 0.78
CA LEU A 144 -5.31 -7.49 -0.45
C LEU A 144 -3.95 -7.02 -1.04
N LEU A 145 -3.71 -5.71 -1.13
CA LEU A 145 -2.44 -5.12 -1.56
C LEU A 145 -1.30 -5.42 -0.58
N HIS A 146 -1.59 -5.46 0.72
CA HIS A 146 -0.62 -5.77 1.77
C HIS A 146 -0.16 -7.23 1.70
N THR A 147 -1.10 -8.17 1.56
CA THR A 147 -0.79 -9.59 1.37
C THR A 147 0.12 -9.81 0.15
N LEU A 148 -0.05 -9.00 -0.91
CA LEU A 148 0.82 -9.03 -2.08
C LEU A 148 2.16 -8.34 -1.84
N TYR A 149 2.15 -7.22 -1.13
CA TYR A 149 3.33 -6.47 -0.73
C TYR A 149 4.31 -7.36 0.05
N GLU A 150 3.82 -8.21 0.97
CA GLU A 150 4.67 -9.17 1.69
C GLU A 150 5.35 -10.20 0.76
N GLN A 151 4.74 -10.51 -0.38
CA GLN A 151 5.21 -11.54 -1.31
C GLN A 151 6.15 -11.03 -2.40
N ILE A 152 6.30 -9.71 -2.53
CA ILE A 152 7.22 -9.09 -3.49
C ILE A 152 8.63 -9.06 -2.88
N ASN A 153 9.56 -9.82 -3.45
CA ASN A 153 10.95 -9.82 -2.98
C ASN A 153 11.68 -8.49 -3.27
N ASP A 154 11.30 -7.78 -4.33
CA ASP A 154 11.89 -6.50 -4.73
C ASP A 154 11.46 -5.37 -3.78
N SER A 155 12.41 -4.85 -2.99
CA SER A 155 12.20 -3.73 -2.06
C SER A 155 11.79 -2.43 -2.77
N GLN A 156 12.31 -2.18 -3.97
CA GLN A 156 12.01 -0.96 -4.73
C GLN A 156 10.61 -1.01 -5.34
N GLN A 157 10.16 -2.19 -5.78
CA GLN A 157 8.79 -2.36 -6.25
C GLN A 157 7.78 -2.26 -5.10
N ARG A 158 8.09 -2.89 -3.95
CA ARG A 158 7.32 -2.75 -2.71
C ARG A 158 7.13 -1.29 -2.29
N GLN A 159 8.22 -0.52 -2.27
CA GLN A 159 8.18 0.89 -1.89
C GLN A 159 7.32 1.72 -2.86
N ARG A 160 7.42 1.47 -4.18
CA ARG A 160 6.61 2.16 -5.19
C ARG A 160 5.11 1.89 -5.04
N ILE A 161 4.73 0.62 -4.81
CA ILE A 161 3.33 0.26 -4.59
C ILE A 161 2.78 0.94 -3.33
N MET A 162 3.57 0.93 -2.24
CA MET A 162 3.18 1.57 -0.99
C MET A 162 3.04 3.09 -1.13
N GLN A 163 3.99 3.74 -1.82
CA GLN A 163 3.94 5.18 -2.09
C GLN A 163 2.73 5.54 -2.96
N PHE A 164 2.48 4.79 -4.03
CA PHE A 164 1.31 4.98 -4.89
C PHE A 164 0.01 4.87 -4.09
N TRP A 165 -0.10 3.84 -3.24
CA TRP A 165 -1.27 3.65 -2.40
C TRP A 165 -1.47 4.84 -1.45
N VAL A 166 -0.41 5.26 -0.73
CA VAL A 166 -0.46 6.42 0.18
C VAL A 166 -0.88 7.70 -0.55
N GLN A 167 -0.29 7.99 -1.70
CA GLN A 167 -0.61 9.17 -2.51
C GLN A 167 -2.06 9.17 -2.98
N SER A 168 -2.63 7.98 -3.17
CA SER A 168 -3.99 7.85 -3.68
C SER A 168 -5.06 7.79 -2.59
N LEU A 169 -4.67 7.74 -1.30
CA LEU A 169 -5.61 7.69 -0.16
C LEU A 169 -6.60 8.85 -0.15
N ASP A 170 -6.14 10.06 -0.43
CA ASP A 170 -6.97 11.28 -0.45
C ASP A 170 -7.95 11.26 -1.65
N GLY A 171 -7.68 10.50 -2.71
CA GLY A 171 -8.62 10.32 -3.82
C GLY A 171 -9.65 9.21 -3.60
N PHE A 172 -9.28 8.16 -2.88
CA PHE A 172 -10.05 6.91 -2.84
C PHE A 172 -10.93 6.73 -1.62
N LEU A 173 -10.43 7.14 -0.46
CA LEU A 173 -11.21 7.11 0.76
C LEU A 173 -12.23 8.23 0.67
N SER A 174 -13.51 7.94 0.87
CA SER A 174 -14.55 8.99 0.81
C SER A 174 -15.35 9.04 2.11
N THR A 175 -15.53 7.88 2.72
CA THR A 175 -16.31 7.72 3.94
C THR A 175 -15.41 7.48 5.15
N LYS A 176 -15.95 7.80 6.32
CA LYS A 176 -15.29 7.58 7.60
C LYS A 176 -14.98 6.10 7.86
N SER A 177 -15.91 5.21 7.52
CA SER A 177 -15.76 3.75 7.69
C SER A 177 -14.59 3.20 6.89
N GLU A 178 -14.45 3.62 5.62
CA GLU A 178 -13.37 3.09 4.77
C GLU A 178 -11.98 3.48 5.29
N ILE A 179 -11.83 4.66 5.93
CA ILE A 179 -10.56 5.07 6.53
C ILE A 179 -10.25 4.20 7.75
N ILE A 180 -11.26 3.89 8.56
CA ILE A 180 -11.12 3.04 9.75
C ILE A 180 -10.75 1.62 9.34
N ASP A 181 -11.43 1.04 8.35
CA ASP A 181 -11.11 -0.30 7.84
C ASP A 181 -9.66 -0.39 7.33
N ALA A 182 -9.16 0.68 6.71
CA ALA A 182 -7.78 0.77 6.26
C ALA A 182 -6.78 0.92 7.42
N ILE A 183 -7.14 1.65 8.49
CA ILE A 183 -6.36 1.76 9.73
C ILE A 183 -6.23 0.38 10.37
N ASP A 184 -7.35 -0.33 10.56
CA ASP A 184 -7.39 -1.65 11.19
C ASP A 184 -6.54 -2.66 10.42
N ALA A 185 -6.61 -2.62 9.09
CA ALA A 185 -5.80 -3.47 8.24
C ALA A 185 -4.31 -3.11 8.34
N ALA A 186 -3.93 -1.82 8.26
CA ALA A 186 -2.53 -1.41 8.39
C ALA A 186 -1.95 -1.75 9.77
N GLU A 187 -2.78 -1.68 10.81
CA GLU A 187 -2.43 -2.06 12.17
C GLU A 187 -2.25 -3.58 12.33
N THR A 188 -3.17 -4.38 11.77
CA THR A 188 -3.08 -5.85 11.76
C THR A 188 -1.77 -6.33 11.15
N HIS A 189 -1.30 -5.60 10.14
CA HIS A 189 -0.07 -5.90 9.41
C HIS A 189 1.18 -5.20 9.97
N GLY A 190 1.06 -4.36 11.01
CA GLY A 190 2.19 -3.69 11.64
C GLY A 190 2.85 -2.60 10.79
N GLU A 191 2.16 -2.07 9.79
CA GLU A 191 2.72 -1.15 8.81
C GLU A 191 2.65 0.31 9.27
N ARG A 192 3.76 0.82 9.80
CA ARG A 192 3.81 2.16 10.41
C ARG A 192 3.64 3.31 9.42
N TYR A 193 4.27 3.20 8.24
CA TYR A 193 4.26 4.25 7.21
C TYR A 193 2.84 4.54 6.65
N PRO A 194 2.09 3.54 6.14
CA PRO A 194 0.71 3.78 5.69
C PRO A 194 -0.22 4.16 6.84
N LEU A 195 -0.03 3.59 8.04
CA LEU A 195 -0.86 3.87 9.20
C LEU A 195 -0.74 5.34 9.66
N ALA A 196 0.46 5.92 9.66
CA ALA A 196 0.65 7.34 9.96
C ALA A 196 -0.08 8.26 8.95
N ASN A 197 -0.03 7.91 7.67
CA ASN A 197 -0.72 8.64 6.60
C ASN A 197 -2.24 8.56 6.72
N LEU A 198 -2.78 7.38 7.05
CA LEU A 198 -4.20 7.18 7.31
C LEU A 198 -4.69 8.00 8.52
N TYR A 199 -3.90 8.04 9.60
CA TYR A 199 -4.22 8.90 10.74
C TYR A 199 -4.21 10.39 10.38
N ALA A 200 -3.21 10.85 9.61
CA ALA A 200 -3.18 12.23 9.14
C ALA A 200 -4.40 12.57 8.25
N LEU A 201 -4.77 11.66 7.35
CA LEU A 201 -5.95 11.81 6.48
C LEU A 201 -7.25 11.87 7.31
N TYR A 202 -7.38 11.01 8.32
CA TYR A 202 -8.53 11.00 9.22
C TYR A 202 -8.67 12.33 9.96
N ILE A 203 -7.58 12.85 10.55
CA ILE A 203 -7.57 14.14 11.25
C ILE A 203 -8.02 15.24 10.28
N ARG A 204 -7.38 15.35 9.10
CA ARG A 204 -7.65 16.42 8.12
C ARG A 204 -9.11 16.50 7.68
N ARG A 205 -9.80 15.36 7.61
CA ARG A 205 -11.18 15.28 7.08
C ARG A 205 -12.27 15.32 8.12
N PHE A 206 -12.01 14.74 9.29
CA PHE A 206 -13.06 14.46 10.27
C PHE A 206 -12.83 15.13 11.62
N CYS A 207 -11.64 15.68 11.88
CA CYS A 207 -11.44 16.56 13.01
C CYS A 207 -11.60 18.02 12.53
N PRO A 208 -12.62 18.76 12.99
CA PRO A 208 -12.76 20.15 12.61
C PRO A 208 -11.54 20.95 13.10
N SER A 209 -10.86 21.65 12.19
CA SER A 209 -9.91 22.70 12.55
C SER A 209 -10.66 23.64 13.50
N THR A 210 -10.16 23.80 14.73
CA THR A 210 -10.83 24.62 15.75
C THR A 210 -10.62 26.10 15.43
N THR A 211 -11.06 26.55 14.26
CA THR A 211 -10.90 27.93 13.79
C THR A 211 -11.81 28.93 14.50
N ALA A 212 -12.54 28.53 15.54
CA ALA A 212 -13.60 29.38 16.11
C ALA A 212 -13.52 29.72 17.60
N THR A 213 -12.56 29.23 18.40
CA THR A 213 -12.51 29.68 19.82
C THR A 213 -11.10 29.83 20.39
N LEU A 214 -10.64 31.09 20.34
CA LEU A 214 -9.46 31.69 20.93
C LEU A 214 -9.24 31.34 22.43
N LEU A 215 -7.95 31.30 22.81
CA LEU A 215 -7.34 31.57 24.15
C LEU A 215 -6.89 30.42 25.07
N LYS A 216 -6.89 29.15 24.65
CA LYS A 216 -6.13 28.08 25.35
C LYS A 216 -5.50 27.15 24.32
N PRO A 217 -4.38 26.46 24.62
CA PRO A 217 -3.89 25.38 23.75
C PRO A 217 -5.03 24.39 23.60
N ALA A 218 -5.75 24.47 22.48
CA ALA A 218 -6.96 23.70 22.31
C ALA A 218 -6.56 22.22 22.22
N LYS A 219 -7.33 21.40 22.92
CA LYS A 219 -7.13 19.96 22.92
C LYS A 219 -7.68 19.47 21.58
N LEU A 220 -6.94 18.65 20.84
CA LEU A 220 -7.52 17.93 19.71
C LEU A 220 -8.68 17.08 20.25
N GLU A 221 -9.92 17.49 20.00
CA GLU A 221 -11.12 16.78 20.43
C GLU A 221 -11.55 15.83 19.32
N ILE A 222 -11.19 14.55 19.49
CA ILE A 222 -11.66 13.48 18.61
C ILE A 222 -12.98 12.99 19.19
N ASP A 223 -14.08 13.24 18.49
CA ASP A 223 -15.40 12.74 18.90
C ASP A 223 -15.37 11.21 18.97
N THR A 224 -15.66 10.63 20.13
CA THR A 224 -15.70 9.18 20.37
C THR A 224 -16.94 8.51 19.75
N GLY A 225 -17.91 9.27 19.25
CA GLY A 225 -19.05 8.76 18.46
C GLY A 225 -18.67 8.31 17.04
N SER A 226 -17.38 8.13 16.77
CA SER A 226 -16.79 8.11 15.44
C SER A 226 -16.52 6.74 14.82
N GLY A 227 -16.75 5.66 15.56
CA GLY A 227 -16.39 4.30 15.13
C GLY A 227 -14.91 3.96 15.27
N LEU A 228 -14.08 4.88 15.78
CA LEU A 228 -12.69 4.58 16.16
C LEU A 228 -12.67 3.93 17.54
N ASP A 229 -11.92 2.84 17.65
CA ASP A 229 -11.55 2.27 18.94
C ASP A 229 -10.68 3.22 19.77
N GLU A 230 -10.73 3.07 21.09
CA GLU A 230 -9.99 3.89 22.05
C GLU A 230 -8.48 3.88 21.77
N ILE A 231 -7.96 2.76 21.27
CA ILE A 231 -6.55 2.60 20.88
C ILE A 231 -6.19 3.53 19.72
N HIS A 232 -7.03 3.63 18.69
CA HIS A 232 -6.79 4.53 17.56
C HIS A 232 -6.79 5.99 18.02
N VAL A 233 -7.75 6.38 18.87
CA VAL A 233 -7.83 7.73 19.43
C VAL A 233 -6.56 8.07 20.19
N GLN A 234 -6.07 7.17 21.04
CA GLN A 234 -4.83 7.39 21.81
C GLN A 234 -3.60 7.57 20.91
N ARG A 235 -3.46 6.76 19.86
CA ARG A 235 -2.34 6.85 18.91
C ARG A 235 -2.38 8.11 18.08
N ILE A 236 -3.57 8.49 17.61
CA ILE A 236 -3.77 9.74 16.87
C ILE A 236 -3.33 10.93 17.73
N LEU A 237 -3.79 10.99 18.99
CA LEU A 237 -3.43 12.06 19.92
C LEU A 237 -1.94 12.08 20.23
N THR A 238 -1.34 10.90 20.48
CA THR A 238 0.09 10.79 20.81
C THR A 238 0.95 11.25 19.64
N GLY A 239 0.67 10.76 18.43
CA GLY A 239 1.40 11.16 17.24
C GLY A 239 1.23 12.62 16.88
N HIS A 240 0.00 13.14 17.01
CA HIS A 240 -0.25 14.56 16.84
C HIS A 240 0.57 15.43 17.80
N MET A 241 0.64 15.04 19.07
CA MET A 241 1.46 15.74 20.07
C MET A 241 2.95 15.64 19.77
N SER A 242 3.44 14.46 19.37
CA SER A 242 4.83 14.28 18.95
C SER A 242 5.22 15.18 17.77
N LEU A 243 4.32 15.32 16.79
CA LEU A 243 4.54 16.22 15.64
C LEU A 243 4.50 17.70 16.06
N ALA A 244 3.55 18.09 16.88
CA ALA A 244 3.46 19.45 17.40
C ALA A 244 4.72 19.84 18.20
N LEU A 245 5.27 18.90 18.98
CA LEU A 245 6.53 19.07 19.68
C LEU A 245 7.72 19.11 18.71
N GLY A 246 7.77 18.19 17.73
CA GLY A 246 8.82 18.10 16.72
C GLY A 246 8.92 19.34 15.82
N TRP A 247 7.78 19.97 15.49
CA TRP A 247 7.69 21.20 14.70
C TRP A 247 8.59 22.32 15.24
N SER A 248 8.66 22.45 16.57
CA SER A 248 9.48 23.49 17.22
C SER A 248 10.98 23.37 16.89
N SER A 249 11.46 22.14 16.67
CA SER A 249 12.83 21.84 16.25
C SER A 249 13.01 21.98 14.74
N TRP A 250 12.10 21.40 13.96
CA TRP A 250 12.18 21.35 12.49
C TRP A 250 12.10 22.71 11.81
N ARG A 251 11.27 23.60 12.36
CA ARG A 251 11.13 24.95 11.79
C ARG A 251 12.43 25.76 11.85
N VAL A 252 13.32 25.44 12.80
CA VAL A 252 14.60 26.14 13.00
C VAL A 252 15.71 25.48 12.20
N SER A 253 15.72 24.15 12.11
CA SER A 253 16.68 23.41 11.30
C SER A 253 16.04 22.17 10.70
N PRO A 254 16.23 21.93 9.38
CA PRO A 254 15.70 20.73 8.74
C PRO A 254 16.29 19.44 9.32
N GLY A 255 17.56 19.47 9.75
CA GLY A 255 18.30 18.26 10.13
C GLY A 255 18.41 17.27 8.96
N ILE A 256 18.44 17.77 7.72
CA ILE A 256 18.56 17.00 6.49
C ILE A 256 19.91 17.37 5.86
N GLU A 257 20.75 16.37 5.58
CA GLU A 257 22.01 16.59 4.89
C GLU A 257 21.75 16.87 3.40
N LEU A 258 22.44 17.88 2.85
CA LEU A 258 22.38 18.16 1.42
C LEU A 258 23.17 17.10 0.65
N PRO A 259 22.68 16.63 -0.52
CA PRO A 259 23.41 15.69 -1.34
C PRO A 259 24.77 16.28 -1.76
N SER A 260 25.73 15.40 -2.02
CA SER A 260 27.00 15.83 -2.62
C SER A 260 26.77 16.24 -4.08
N PRO A 261 27.37 17.35 -4.55
CA PRO A 261 27.22 17.76 -5.95
C PRO A 261 27.82 16.70 -6.88
N PRO A 262 27.27 16.53 -8.09
CA PRO A 262 27.86 15.65 -9.08
C PRO A 262 29.31 16.09 -9.37
N SER A 263 30.21 15.12 -9.54
CA SER A 263 31.65 15.33 -9.69
C SER A 263 31.97 16.43 -10.71
N GLY A 264 32.56 17.53 -10.23
CA GLY A 264 32.98 18.68 -11.06
C GLY A 264 31.93 19.77 -11.29
N ALA A 265 30.77 19.72 -10.61
CA ALA A 265 29.77 20.78 -10.62
C ALA A 265 29.72 21.54 -9.28
N ASN A 266 29.50 22.85 -9.33
CA ASN A 266 29.04 23.61 -8.17
C ASN A 266 27.50 23.55 -8.14
N TRP A 267 26.92 23.45 -6.95
CA TRP A 267 25.46 23.55 -6.82
C TRP A 267 24.97 24.91 -7.33
N VAL A 268 23.85 24.90 -8.07
CA VAL A 268 23.13 26.13 -8.46
C VAL A 268 22.53 26.83 -7.22
N VAL A 269 22.28 26.08 -6.14
CA VAL A 269 21.74 26.56 -4.86
C VAL A 269 22.73 26.17 -3.76
N SER A 270 23.23 27.16 -3.01
CA SER A 270 24.10 26.90 -1.86
C SER A 270 23.29 26.40 -0.66
N GLU A 271 23.96 25.78 0.31
CA GLU A 271 23.38 25.41 1.60
C GLU A 271 22.69 26.59 2.29
N ALA A 272 23.35 27.76 2.33
CA ALA A 272 22.78 28.97 2.87
C ALA A 272 21.49 29.43 2.13
N SER A 273 21.41 29.22 0.82
CA SER A 273 20.20 29.55 0.05
C SER A 273 19.05 28.58 0.34
N PHE A 274 19.36 27.29 0.54
CA PHE A 274 18.38 26.29 0.95
C PHE A 274 17.86 26.58 2.37
N GLU A 275 18.76 26.83 3.33
CA GLU A 275 18.38 27.20 4.70
C GLU A 275 17.52 28.46 4.73
N SER A 276 17.84 29.46 3.90
CA SER A 276 17.02 30.66 3.78
C SER A 276 15.62 30.37 3.22
N ALA A 277 15.51 29.50 2.22
CA ALA A 277 14.22 29.08 1.67
C ALA A 277 13.41 28.28 2.70
N TRP A 278 14.06 27.41 3.47
CA TRP A 278 13.47 26.64 4.56
C TRP A 278 12.86 27.54 5.64
N LEU A 279 13.65 28.49 6.16
CA LEU A 279 13.20 29.41 7.19
C LEU A 279 12.01 30.26 6.72
N LYS A 280 12.06 30.78 5.48
CA LYS A 280 10.93 31.53 4.91
C LYS A 280 9.67 30.68 4.78
N ALA A 281 9.81 29.42 4.34
CA ALA A 281 8.68 28.51 4.24
C ALA A 281 8.08 28.18 5.61
N ALA A 282 8.94 27.97 6.62
CA ALA A 282 8.51 27.74 7.99
C ALA A 282 7.80 28.96 8.61
N GLU A 283 8.32 30.17 8.40
CA GLU A 283 7.70 31.43 8.85
C GLU A 283 6.33 31.64 8.19
N ALA A 284 6.23 31.38 6.88
CA ALA A 284 4.97 31.50 6.15
C ALA A 284 3.93 30.47 6.63
N ALA A 285 4.37 29.25 6.96
CA ALA A 285 3.51 28.22 7.55
C ALA A 285 3.02 28.59 8.97
N ASP A 286 3.91 29.08 9.84
CA ASP A 286 3.56 29.55 11.19
C ASP A 286 2.59 30.76 11.12
N ALA A 287 2.77 31.65 10.13
CA ALA A 287 1.87 32.78 9.91
C ALA A 287 0.48 32.37 9.41
N ALA A 288 0.40 31.35 8.55
CA ALA A 288 -0.86 30.82 8.03
C ALA A 288 -1.65 30.06 9.11
N TYR A 289 -0.96 29.37 10.01
CA TYR A 289 -1.57 28.51 11.02
C TYR A 289 -0.89 28.69 12.38
N PRO A 290 -1.22 29.74 13.16
CA PRO A 290 -0.52 30.07 14.41
C PRO A 290 -0.79 29.11 15.58
N ASP A 291 -1.74 28.18 15.44
CA ASP A 291 -2.10 27.19 16.48
C ASP A 291 -1.43 25.81 16.31
N THR A 292 -1.00 25.20 17.41
CA THR A 292 -0.23 23.92 17.42
C THR A 292 -1.04 22.71 16.97
N ILE A 293 -2.36 22.84 16.92
CA ILE A 293 -3.31 21.79 16.51
C ILE A 293 -3.32 21.64 14.98
N ASP A 294 -2.91 22.67 14.26
CA ASP A 294 -2.89 22.66 12.80
C ASP A 294 -1.50 22.24 12.28
N VAL A 295 -0.71 21.49 13.07
CA VAL A 295 0.66 21.10 12.69
C VAL A 295 0.73 20.36 11.35
N LEU A 296 -0.29 19.58 10.99
CA LEU A 296 -0.36 18.93 9.69
C LEU A 296 -0.58 19.93 8.54
N GLU A 297 -1.42 20.95 8.75
CA GLU A 297 -1.65 22.03 7.78
C GLU A 297 -0.43 22.95 7.69
N ARG A 298 0.28 23.19 8.79
CA ARG A 298 1.59 23.87 8.79
C ARG A 298 2.61 23.12 7.94
N ILE A 299 2.74 21.81 8.14
CA ILE A 299 3.67 20.98 7.35
C ILE A 299 3.27 21.01 5.87
N SER A 300 1.99 20.95 5.55
CA SER A 300 1.50 21.07 4.16
C SER A 300 1.84 22.42 3.54
N MET A 301 1.60 23.51 4.27
CA MET A 301 1.90 24.87 3.83
C MET A 301 3.41 25.10 3.67
N MET A 302 4.21 24.55 4.58
CA MET A 302 5.66 24.60 4.50
C MET A 302 6.17 23.90 3.24
N LYS A 303 5.65 22.72 2.89
CA LYS A 303 5.98 22.02 1.63
C LYS A 303 5.67 22.89 0.42
N HIS A 304 4.51 23.54 0.42
CA HIS A 304 4.10 24.43 -0.66
C HIS A 304 5.10 25.57 -0.86
N TYR A 305 5.38 26.35 0.19
CA TYR A 305 6.30 27.49 0.11
C TYR A 305 7.75 27.07 -0.15
N LEU A 306 8.20 25.94 0.40
CA LEU A 306 9.54 25.42 0.14
C LEU A 306 9.69 25.02 -1.33
N THR A 307 8.70 24.33 -1.90
CA THR A 307 8.68 23.95 -3.31
C THR A 307 8.70 25.17 -4.22
N GLU A 308 7.92 26.19 -3.88
CA GLU A 308 7.85 27.46 -4.62
C GLU A 308 9.19 28.19 -4.58
N GLY A 309 9.74 28.44 -3.38
CA GLY A 309 11.01 29.14 -3.20
C GLY A 309 12.20 28.43 -3.84
N MET A 310 12.23 27.10 -3.78
CA MET A 310 13.27 26.31 -4.45
C MET A 310 13.12 26.31 -5.99
N THR A 311 11.88 26.36 -6.49
CA THR A 311 11.63 26.52 -7.93
C THR A 311 12.11 27.88 -8.44
N GLU A 312 11.99 28.93 -7.65
CA GLU A 312 12.55 30.25 -7.98
C GLU A 312 14.08 30.25 -7.99
N LEU A 313 14.70 29.68 -6.96
CA LEU A 313 16.17 29.59 -6.85
C LEU A 313 16.79 28.80 -8.02
N THR A 314 16.09 27.74 -8.47
CA THR A 314 16.55 26.92 -9.60
C THR A 314 16.31 27.55 -10.98
N ARG A 315 15.52 28.62 -11.10
CA ARG A 315 15.28 29.37 -12.36
C ARG A 315 16.33 30.47 -12.64
N SER A 316 17.22 30.75 -11.70
CA SER A 316 18.22 31.82 -11.83
C SER A 316 19.26 31.48 -12.92
N PRO A 317 19.43 32.30 -13.96
CA PRO A 317 20.29 31.99 -15.11
C PRO A 317 21.74 32.40 -14.81
N TYR A 318 22.50 31.55 -14.12
CA TYR A 318 23.96 31.75 -14.00
C TYR A 318 24.76 30.63 -14.66
N SER A 319 25.48 31.01 -15.72
CA SER A 319 26.79 30.53 -16.20
C SER A 319 27.12 29.02 -16.20
N HIS A 320 26.17 28.15 -16.54
CA HIS A 320 26.46 26.74 -16.82
C HIS A 320 26.01 26.34 -18.23
N SER A 321 26.66 25.31 -18.79
CA SER A 321 26.19 24.74 -20.06
C SER A 321 24.74 24.23 -19.89
N PRO A 322 23.89 24.30 -20.93
CA PRO A 322 22.48 23.89 -20.83
C PRO A 322 22.28 22.46 -20.29
N ALA A 323 23.24 21.57 -20.54
CA ALA A 323 23.23 20.19 -20.04
C ALA A 323 23.53 20.09 -18.53
N GLN A 324 24.51 20.86 -18.04
CA GLN A 324 24.84 20.91 -16.60
C GLN A 324 23.72 21.55 -15.80
N TYR A 325 23.13 22.64 -16.30
CA TYR A 325 21.97 23.27 -15.66
C TYR A 325 20.77 22.32 -15.56
N LYS A 326 20.47 21.58 -16.64
CA LYS A 326 19.38 20.58 -16.65
C LYS A 326 19.63 19.46 -15.63
N ALA A 327 20.86 18.95 -15.54
CA ALA A 327 21.22 17.90 -14.59
C ALA A 327 21.10 18.39 -13.13
N VAL A 328 21.63 19.58 -12.81
CA VAL A 328 21.55 20.15 -11.44
C VAL A 328 20.11 20.48 -11.05
N SER A 329 19.31 21.03 -11.98
CA SER A 329 17.88 21.28 -11.74
C SER A 329 17.10 19.98 -11.48
N GLN A 330 17.42 18.90 -12.20
CA GLN A 330 16.79 17.60 -11.98
C GLN A 330 17.19 17.00 -10.62
N SER A 331 18.47 17.07 -10.23
CA SER A 331 18.93 16.62 -8.91
C SER A 331 18.25 17.36 -7.76
N TRP A 332 18.06 18.68 -7.89
CA TRP A 332 17.34 19.45 -6.87
C TRP A 332 15.86 19.12 -6.80
N ARG A 333 15.19 18.88 -7.94
CA ARG A 333 13.79 18.44 -7.93
C ARG A 333 13.60 17.09 -7.25
N LEU A 334 14.52 16.15 -7.48
CA LEU A 334 14.51 14.86 -6.80
C LEU A 334 14.75 15.02 -5.30
N TYR A 335 15.73 15.86 -4.91
CA TYR A 335 15.98 16.13 -3.49
C TYR A 335 14.81 16.82 -2.79
N ILE A 336 14.15 17.80 -3.43
CA ILE A 336 12.94 18.43 -2.88
C ILE A 336 11.82 17.40 -2.75
N ALA A 337 11.68 16.50 -3.72
CA ALA A 337 10.71 15.41 -3.63
C ALA A 337 11.04 14.47 -2.46
N ASP A 338 12.32 14.17 -2.20
CA ASP A 338 12.75 13.35 -1.06
C ASP A 338 12.50 14.07 0.27
N VAL A 339 12.82 15.37 0.38
CA VAL A 339 12.54 16.20 1.56
C VAL A 339 11.03 16.29 1.83
N CYS A 340 10.23 16.50 0.78
CA CYS A 340 8.78 16.50 0.89
C CYS A 340 8.26 15.11 1.31
N ALA A 341 8.81 14.03 0.75
CA ALA A 341 8.47 12.65 1.12
C ALA A 341 8.82 12.33 2.59
N GLU A 342 9.96 12.83 3.09
CA GLU A 342 10.31 12.73 4.52
C GLU A 342 9.29 13.44 5.41
N LEU A 343 8.83 14.62 4.97
CA LEU A 343 7.76 15.37 5.63
C LEU A 343 6.36 14.77 5.40
N ASP A 344 6.16 13.91 4.40
CA ASP A 344 4.87 13.27 4.04
C ASP A 344 4.64 11.91 4.71
N GLY A 345 5.67 11.19 5.19
CA GLY A 345 5.38 9.88 5.79
C GLY A 345 6.46 9.23 6.64
N PHE A 346 7.75 9.39 6.32
CA PHE A 346 8.80 8.64 7.02
C PHE A 346 8.97 9.14 8.47
N ARG A 347 9.04 10.46 8.68
CA ARG A 347 9.08 11.03 10.04
C ARG A 347 7.71 11.05 10.72
N LEU A 348 6.61 11.11 9.96
CA LEU A 348 5.26 10.98 10.55
C LEU A 348 5.13 9.63 11.26
N ALA A 349 5.57 8.53 10.65
CA ALA A 349 5.61 7.23 11.29
C ALA A 349 6.46 7.22 12.57
N ASP A 350 7.66 7.81 12.56
CA ASP A 350 8.49 7.91 13.75
C ASP A 350 7.80 8.67 14.89
N HIS A 351 7.03 9.71 14.57
CA HIS A 351 6.31 10.50 15.58
C HIS A 351 5.00 9.86 16.07
N PHE A 352 4.27 9.14 15.23
CA PHE A 352 3.04 8.44 15.62
C PHE A 352 3.29 7.19 16.46
N PHE A 353 4.49 6.58 16.38
CA PHE A 353 4.79 5.29 17.02
C PHE A 353 6.00 5.34 17.98
N CYS A 354 6.39 6.54 18.44
CA CYS A 354 7.43 6.75 19.45
C CYS A 354 6.96 6.44 20.88
#